data_AF-A0A1X0NEB3-F1
#
_entry.id   AF-A0A1X0NEB3-F1
#
_cell.length_a   1.000
_cell.length_b   1.000
_cell.length_c   1.000
_cell.angle_alpha   90.00
_cell.angle_beta   90.00
_cell.angle_gamma   90.00
#
_symmetry.space_group_name_H-M   'P 1'
#
loop_
_entity.id
_entity.type
_entity.pdbx_description
1 polymer ?
#
loop_
_entity_poly.entity_id
_entity_poly.type
_entity_poly.pdbx_seq_one_letter_code
_entity_poly.pdbx_strand_id
1 'polypeptide(L)'
;MATMSIQLRRVVYLLVLLQCCACVVSADGMGDTSKNTVAPETTIKQEAGIAERRLQELVNQAYGLYLAGKSCVAVLKNETAVCEKHKDNAKKAAEKTKNAVDALENKLEVKDKVIEQPIPVEKIKELRGVAEEAKKHITESKEALEKETAMLQKKKYALTACWASFGDLSDVVPKLNASRDGLESFMDEHSTPERLNLIKNATATGGELFWLTQEVGLALGRGQGIKREAETEMRDADRMLQDTLKKLEKIVAQVKKVGAEGVERTRVDGFHEFQTDVNETAKLLNETAAISSSIVEPAPGVLMSGARSYEDAVARDDELYPERKKKRDFEEKRKGVAMAEIKKELKEAEMEAARLLAEKLIREENERRIAEERKRQEKLAEEERKRREKLAEEERKRREKLAEEERKKQEKLAEEERKKQEKLAEEEKAKRAAEKARLEAERLVKEKAKKNKRDGSSPALMHGPILLLLLCVLGCTLVC
;
A
#
# COMPACT_ATOMS: atom_id res chain seq x y z
N MET A 1 -0.82 -64.86 2.40
CA MET A 1 0.22 -63.85 2.13
C MET A 1 -0.10 -62.44 2.67
N ALA A 2 -1.18 -62.23 3.45
CA ALA A 2 -1.52 -60.92 4.04
C ALA A 2 -1.08 -60.75 5.51
N THR A 3 -0.48 -61.78 6.13
CA THR A 3 -0.09 -61.77 7.55
C THR A 3 1.37 -61.38 7.78
N MET A 4 2.26 -61.50 6.78
CA MET A 4 3.66 -61.05 6.90
C MET A 4 3.81 -59.52 6.86
N SER A 5 2.86 -58.79 6.26
CA SER A 5 2.92 -57.32 6.16
C SER A 5 2.61 -56.60 7.48
N ILE A 6 1.94 -57.27 8.42
CA ILE A 6 1.60 -56.68 9.73
C ILE A 6 2.80 -56.72 10.68
N GLN A 7 3.65 -57.75 10.59
CA GLN A 7 4.84 -57.87 11.44
C GLN A 7 5.91 -56.85 11.09
N LEU A 8 6.12 -56.54 9.81
CA LEU A 8 7.09 -55.52 9.37
C LEU A 8 6.69 -54.11 9.83
N ARG A 9 5.40 -53.78 9.86
CA ARG A 9 4.93 -52.46 10.32
C ARG A 9 5.20 -52.24 11.81
N ARG A 10 5.05 -53.27 12.65
CA ARG A 10 5.32 -53.14 14.10
C ARG A 10 6.79 -52.87 14.43
N VAL A 11 7.73 -53.44 13.66
CA VAL A 11 9.16 -53.21 13.87
C VAL A 11 9.56 -51.78 13.51
N VAL A 12 8.97 -51.21 12.45
CA VAL A 12 9.25 -49.83 12.04
C VAL A 12 8.76 -48.82 13.10
N TYR A 13 7.57 -49.02 13.70
CA TYR A 13 7.10 -48.16 14.78
C TYR A 13 7.99 -48.22 16.02
N LEU A 14 8.50 -49.41 16.36
CA LEU A 14 9.45 -49.57 17.48
C LEU A 14 10.78 -48.88 17.22
N LEU A 15 11.32 -48.94 16.00
CA LEU A 15 12.56 -48.26 15.64
C LEU A 15 12.42 -46.73 15.65
N VAL A 16 11.30 -46.19 15.18
CA VAL A 16 11.02 -44.74 15.23
C VAL A 16 10.85 -44.27 16.68
N LEU A 17 10.18 -45.05 17.53
CA LEU A 17 10.08 -44.76 18.97
C LEU A 17 11.43 -44.83 19.67
N LEU A 18 12.27 -45.83 19.35
CA LEU A 18 13.63 -45.94 19.92
C LEU A 18 14.53 -44.78 19.47
N GLN A 19 14.40 -44.33 18.22
CA GLN A 19 15.15 -43.19 17.71
C GLN A 19 14.69 -41.87 18.35
N CYS A 20 13.38 -41.69 18.58
CA CYS A 20 12.87 -40.58 19.40
C CYS A 20 13.39 -40.64 20.86
N CYS A 21 13.41 -41.82 21.49
CA CYS A 21 13.91 -41.96 22.86
C CYS A 21 15.43 -41.73 22.96
N ALA A 22 16.22 -42.15 21.97
CA ALA A 22 17.67 -41.92 21.94
C ALA A 22 18.01 -40.43 21.75
N CYS A 23 17.19 -39.67 21.00
CA CYS A 23 17.36 -38.23 20.84
C CYS A 23 17.01 -37.43 22.10
N VAL A 24 16.10 -37.93 22.96
CA VAL A 24 15.74 -37.24 24.22
C VAL A 24 16.77 -37.46 25.32
N VAL A 25 17.49 -38.59 25.32
CA VAL A 25 18.50 -38.91 26.36
C VAL A 25 19.87 -38.26 26.08
N SER A 26 20.13 -37.75 24.88
CA SER A 26 21.39 -37.04 24.55
C SER A 26 21.42 -35.55 24.94
N ALA A 27 20.41 -35.04 25.64
CA ALA A 27 20.39 -33.64 26.10
C ALA A 27 20.92 -33.43 27.53
N ASP A 28 21.12 -34.48 28.33
CA ASP A 28 21.59 -34.39 29.73
C ASP A 28 23.11 -34.61 29.91
N GLY A 29 23.86 -34.63 28.80
CA GLY A 29 25.30 -34.87 28.78
C GLY A 29 26.16 -33.60 28.79
N MET A 30 25.75 -32.51 29.45
CA MET A 30 26.67 -31.38 29.70
C MET A 30 27.44 -31.64 30.98
N GLY A 31 28.64 -32.19 30.76
CA GLY A 31 29.63 -32.47 31.78
C GLY A 31 29.94 -31.25 32.64
N ASP A 32 30.07 -31.57 33.93
CA ASP A 32 30.52 -30.81 35.08
C ASP A 32 31.89 -30.15 34.83
N THR A 33 31.91 -29.15 33.94
CA THR A 33 33.11 -28.42 33.59
C THR A 33 33.27 -27.28 34.59
N SER A 34 34.04 -27.57 35.62
CA SER A 34 34.92 -26.64 36.34
C SER A 34 34.33 -25.26 36.67
N LYS A 35 34.10 -25.05 37.97
CA LYS A 35 33.75 -23.79 38.66
C LYS A 35 34.79 -22.68 38.46
N ASN A 36 35.02 -22.24 37.23
CA ASN A 36 35.46 -20.89 36.96
C ASN A 36 34.20 -20.05 36.91
N THR A 37 33.86 -19.46 38.04
CA THR A 37 32.88 -18.37 38.18
C THR A 37 33.34 -17.18 37.33
N VAL A 38 33.14 -17.29 36.01
CA VAL A 38 33.07 -16.13 35.13
C VAL A 38 31.84 -15.36 35.59
N ALA A 39 32.03 -14.09 35.93
CA ALA A 39 30.98 -13.26 36.53
C ALA A 39 29.72 -13.27 35.65
N PRO A 40 28.53 -13.55 36.22
CA PRO A 40 27.27 -13.74 35.49
C PRO A 40 26.89 -12.55 34.59
N GLU A 41 27.37 -11.34 34.90
CA GLU A 41 27.14 -10.13 34.12
C GLU A 41 27.71 -10.18 32.69
N THR A 42 28.81 -10.90 32.47
CA THR A 42 29.44 -10.98 31.14
C THR A 42 28.62 -11.83 30.16
N THR A 43 27.94 -12.86 30.67
CA THR A 43 27.10 -13.76 29.88
C THR A 43 25.82 -13.07 29.38
N ILE A 44 25.13 -12.33 30.26
CA ILE A 44 23.86 -11.65 29.91
C ILE A 44 24.09 -10.58 28.83
N LYS A 45 25.17 -9.79 28.96
CA LYS A 45 25.52 -8.78 27.96
C LYS A 45 25.82 -9.42 26.59
N GLN A 46 26.48 -10.57 26.58
CA GLN A 46 26.78 -11.31 25.34
C GLN A 46 25.50 -11.87 24.70
N GLU A 47 24.60 -12.45 25.49
CA GLU A 47 23.30 -12.96 25.03
C GLU A 47 22.43 -11.86 24.45
N ALA A 48 22.32 -10.70 25.12
CA ALA A 48 21.61 -9.55 24.61
C ALA A 48 22.20 -9.06 23.26
N GLY A 49 23.54 -9.10 23.12
CA GLY A 49 24.21 -8.77 21.85
C GLY A 49 23.94 -9.79 20.73
N ILE A 50 23.74 -11.08 21.06
CA ILE A 50 23.34 -12.12 20.10
C ILE A 50 21.89 -11.89 19.66
N ALA A 51 20.98 -11.63 20.61
CA ALA A 51 19.58 -11.35 20.35
C ALA A 51 19.41 -10.10 19.45
N GLU A 52 20.18 -9.05 19.72
CA GLU A 52 20.23 -7.82 18.91
C GLU A 52 20.62 -8.09 17.45
N ARG A 53 21.74 -8.82 17.22
CA ARG A 53 22.17 -9.17 15.86
C ARG A 53 21.12 -10.00 15.11
N ARG A 54 20.55 -11.01 15.78
CA ARG A 54 19.52 -11.86 15.21
C ARG A 54 18.27 -11.07 14.82
N LEU A 55 17.83 -10.14 15.68
CA LEU A 55 16.69 -9.29 15.39
C LEU A 55 16.98 -8.36 14.21
N GLN A 56 18.18 -7.78 14.15
CA GLN A 56 18.59 -6.93 13.03
C GLN A 56 18.60 -7.68 11.68
N GLU A 57 19.10 -8.92 11.66
CA GLU A 57 19.08 -9.77 10.47
C GLU A 57 17.64 -10.07 10.02
N LEU A 58 16.74 -10.40 10.96
CA LEU A 58 15.33 -10.65 10.66
C LEU A 58 14.61 -9.39 10.17
N VAL A 59 14.91 -8.22 10.71
CA VAL A 59 14.36 -6.94 10.22
C VAL A 59 14.81 -6.69 8.77
N ASN A 60 16.09 -6.94 8.44
CA ASN A 60 16.60 -6.79 7.08
C ASN A 60 15.93 -7.78 6.11
N GLN A 61 15.78 -9.05 6.52
CA GLN A 61 15.06 -10.06 5.76
C GLN A 61 13.58 -9.67 5.56
N ALA A 62 12.94 -9.15 6.60
CA ALA A 62 11.56 -8.69 6.58
C ALA A 62 11.33 -7.60 5.54
N TYR A 63 12.26 -6.63 5.37
CA TYR A 63 12.14 -5.63 4.30
C TYR A 63 12.19 -6.23 2.90
N GLY A 64 13.08 -7.21 2.65
CA GLY A 64 13.12 -7.91 1.36
C GLY A 64 11.80 -8.63 1.06
N LEU A 65 11.24 -9.33 2.06
CA LEU A 65 9.95 -9.99 1.92
C LEU A 65 8.78 -9.01 1.78
N TYR A 66 8.85 -7.86 2.43
CA TYR A 66 7.85 -6.80 2.28
C TYR A 66 7.76 -6.33 0.82
N LEU A 67 8.90 -6.06 0.19
CA LEU A 67 8.95 -5.66 -1.22
C LEU A 67 8.43 -6.76 -2.15
N ALA A 68 8.85 -8.01 -1.92
CA ALA A 68 8.37 -9.17 -2.67
C ALA A 68 6.86 -9.41 -2.49
N GLY A 69 6.31 -9.21 -1.28
CA GLY A 69 4.89 -9.33 -1.03
C GLY A 69 4.10 -8.24 -1.74
N LYS A 70 4.57 -6.98 -1.70
CA LYS A 70 3.91 -5.85 -2.37
C LYS A 70 3.91 -6.00 -3.89
N SER A 71 5.03 -6.42 -4.48
CA SER A 71 5.10 -6.72 -5.90
C SER A 71 4.13 -7.83 -6.29
N CYS A 72 4.03 -8.87 -5.46
CA CYS A 72 3.06 -9.94 -5.64
C CYS A 72 1.61 -9.48 -5.62
N VAL A 73 1.23 -8.62 -4.67
CA VAL A 73 -0.12 -8.03 -4.62
C VAL A 73 -0.41 -7.26 -5.90
N ALA A 74 0.54 -6.44 -6.38
CA ALA A 74 0.37 -5.64 -7.59
C ALA A 74 0.16 -6.51 -8.84
N VAL A 75 1.05 -7.49 -9.05
CA VAL A 75 0.95 -8.44 -10.17
C VAL A 75 -0.36 -9.24 -10.08
N LEU A 76 -0.73 -9.75 -8.91
CA LEU A 76 -1.99 -10.49 -8.75
C LEU A 76 -3.21 -9.65 -9.05
N LYS A 77 -3.27 -8.38 -8.61
CA LYS A 77 -4.39 -7.48 -8.90
C LYS A 77 -4.50 -7.23 -10.40
N ASN A 78 -3.39 -6.92 -11.07
CA ASN A 78 -3.35 -6.71 -12.52
C ASN A 78 -3.85 -7.94 -13.29
N GLU A 79 -3.25 -9.10 -13.03
CA GLU A 79 -3.60 -10.36 -13.71
C GLU A 79 -5.02 -10.83 -13.38
N THR A 80 -5.56 -10.50 -12.19
CA THR A 80 -6.97 -10.75 -11.88
C THR A 80 -7.88 -9.90 -12.76
N ALA A 81 -7.60 -8.60 -12.88
CA ALA A 81 -8.42 -7.67 -13.65
C ALA A 81 -8.41 -8.02 -15.15
N VAL A 82 -7.25 -8.41 -15.68
CA VAL A 82 -7.12 -8.87 -17.08
C VAL A 82 -7.95 -10.13 -17.33
N CYS A 83 -7.83 -11.13 -16.45
CA CYS A 83 -8.59 -12.38 -16.55
C CYS A 83 -10.11 -12.14 -16.40
N GLU A 84 -10.52 -11.32 -15.44
CA GLU A 84 -11.92 -10.98 -15.22
C GLU A 84 -12.56 -10.29 -16.44
N LYS A 85 -11.82 -9.39 -17.10
CA LYS A 85 -12.28 -8.70 -18.31
C LYS A 85 -12.48 -9.65 -19.49
N HIS A 86 -11.75 -10.76 -19.54
CA HIS A 86 -11.68 -11.60 -20.73
C HIS A 86 -12.35 -12.98 -20.59
N LYS A 87 -12.71 -13.40 -19.37
CA LYS A 87 -13.29 -14.73 -19.09
C LYS A 87 -14.47 -15.14 -19.98
N ASP A 88 -15.32 -14.20 -20.40
CA ASP A 88 -16.49 -14.51 -21.23
C ASP A 88 -16.19 -14.55 -22.75
N ASN A 89 -15.03 -14.04 -23.18
CA ASN A 89 -14.75 -13.79 -24.59
C ASN A 89 -14.72 -15.08 -25.41
N ALA A 90 -14.07 -16.11 -24.87
CA ALA A 90 -13.98 -17.41 -25.51
C ALA A 90 -15.35 -18.05 -25.72
N LYS A 91 -16.22 -18.00 -24.71
CA LYS A 91 -17.59 -18.52 -24.79
C LYS A 91 -18.43 -17.76 -25.81
N LYS A 92 -18.41 -16.42 -25.76
CA LYS A 92 -19.12 -15.58 -26.73
C LYS A 92 -18.65 -15.83 -28.16
N ALA A 93 -17.36 -16.08 -28.37
CA ALA A 93 -16.82 -16.43 -29.68
C ALA A 93 -17.27 -17.84 -30.12
N ALA A 94 -17.21 -18.83 -29.23
CA ALA A 94 -17.71 -20.18 -29.48
C ALA A 94 -19.22 -20.20 -29.82
N GLU A 95 -20.03 -19.39 -29.15
CA GLU A 95 -21.47 -19.23 -29.45
C GLU A 95 -21.70 -18.68 -30.86
N LYS A 96 -20.92 -17.68 -31.29
CA LYS A 96 -20.99 -17.16 -32.68
C LYS A 96 -20.62 -18.24 -33.70
N THR A 97 -19.57 -18.99 -33.44
CA THR A 97 -19.14 -20.13 -34.28
C THR A 97 -20.25 -21.18 -34.40
N LYS A 98 -20.84 -21.56 -33.27
CA LYS A 98 -21.97 -22.49 -33.24
C LYS A 98 -23.14 -21.98 -34.07
N ASN A 99 -23.55 -20.72 -33.90
CA ASN A 99 -24.66 -20.14 -34.65
C ASN A 99 -24.40 -20.11 -36.16
N ALA A 100 -23.17 -19.83 -36.58
CA ALA A 100 -22.79 -19.82 -38.00
C ALA A 100 -22.84 -21.22 -38.62
N VAL A 101 -22.36 -22.24 -37.89
CA VAL A 101 -22.44 -23.65 -38.36
C VAL A 101 -23.89 -24.16 -38.34
N ASP A 102 -24.70 -23.77 -37.34
CA ASP A 102 -26.13 -24.08 -37.31
C ASP A 102 -26.87 -23.43 -38.49
N ALA A 103 -26.50 -22.22 -38.89
CA ALA A 103 -27.04 -21.58 -40.10
C ALA A 103 -26.67 -22.37 -41.37
N LEU A 104 -25.44 -22.87 -41.46
CA LEU A 104 -25.00 -23.72 -42.57
C LEU A 104 -25.77 -25.05 -42.61
N GLU A 105 -25.93 -25.71 -41.46
CA GLU A 105 -26.71 -26.95 -41.30
C GLU A 105 -28.16 -26.76 -41.76
N ASN A 106 -28.80 -25.65 -41.34
CA ASN A 106 -30.18 -25.35 -41.69
C ASN A 106 -30.37 -25.06 -43.18
N LYS A 107 -29.45 -24.32 -43.82
CA LYS A 107 -29.55 -24.01 -45.26
C LYS A 107 -29.32 -25.23 -46.15
N LEU A 108 -28.52 -26.20 -45.69
CA LEU A 108 -28.31 -27.47 -46.38
C LEU A 108 -29.48 -28.44 -46.21
N GLU A 109 -30.44 -28.15 -45.33
CA GLU A 109 -31.60 -29.02 -45.03
C GLU A 109 -31.20 -30.43 -44.58
N VAL A 110 -30.10 -30.53 -43.82
CA VAL A 110 -29.36 -31.74 -43.39
C VAL A 110 -30.18 -32.73 -42.53
N LYS A 111 -31.48 -32.50 -42.28
CA LYS A 111 -32.32 -33.19 -41.29
C LYS A 111 -32.70 -34.63 -41.67
N ASP A 112 -31.71 -35.47 -41.97
CA ASP A 112 -31.79 -36.92 -42.22
C ASP A 112 -32.34 -37.35 -43.59
N LYS A 113 -32.68 -36.41 -44.47
CA LYS A 113 -33.07 -36.74 -45.85
C LYS A 113 -31.85 -36.77 -46.77
N VAL A 114 -31.76 -37.82 -47.58
CA VAL A 114 -30.80 -37.87 -48.69
C VAL A 114 -31.16 -36.74 -49.65
N ILE A 115 -30.20 -35.90 -50.00
CA ILE A 115 -30.38 -34.84 -50.99
C ILE A 115 -30.48 -35.53 -52.35
N GLU A 116 -31.71 -35.81 -52.80
CA GLU A 116 -31.97 -36.51 -54.06
C GLU A 116 -31.90 -35.59 -55.29
N GLN A 117 -31.92 -34.27 -55.10
CA GLN A 117 -31.94 -33.28 -56.18
C GLN A 117 -30.62 -32.50 -56.28
N PRO A 118 -30.15 -32.16 -57.50
CA PRO A 118 -29.02 -31.27 -57.70
C PRO A 118 -29.24 -29.93 -56.99
N ILE A 119 -28.23 -29.44 -56.28
CA ILE A 119 -28.29 -28.13 -55.62
C ILE A 119 -28.19 -27.02 -56.68
N PRO A 120 -29.14 -26.07 -56.75
CA PRO A 120 -29.06 -24.94 -57.68
C PRO A 120 -27.81 -24.09 -57.44
N VAL A 121 -27.24 -23.52 -58.51
CA VAL A 121 -26.01 -22.69 -58.47
C VAL A 121 -26.17 -21.51 -57.50
N GLU A 122 -27.35 -20.90 -57.47
CA GLU A 122 -27.70 -19.80 -56.59
C GLU A 122 -27.63 -20.23 -55.12
N LYS A 123 -28.12 -21.43 -54.81
CA LYS A 123 -28.05 -22.02 -53.46
C LYS A 123 -26.60 -22.34 -53.07
N ILE A 124 -25.77 -22.81 -54.01
CA ILE A 124 -24.32 -23.02 -53.76
C ILE A 124 -23.63 -21.71 -53.40
N LYS A 125 -23.93 -20.62 -54.11
CA LYS A 125 -23.38 -19.29 -53.83
C LYS A 125 -23.78 -18.79 -52.44
N GLU A 126 -25.03 -18.98 -52.05
CA GLU A 126 -25.51 -18.64 -50.70
C GLU A 126 -24.84 -19.49 -49.61
N LEU A 127 -24.70 -20.79 -49.84
CA LEU A 127 -24.05 -21.71 -48.90
C LEU A 127 -22.58 -21.36 -48.71
N ARG A 128 -21.89 -20.98 -49.79
CA ARG A 128 -20.52 -20.47 -49.72
C ARG A 128 -20.40 -19.22 -48.85
N GLY A 129 -21.33 -18.28 -49.01
CA GLY A 129 -21.37 -17.08 -48.16
C GLY A 129 -21.48 -17.41 -46.68
N VAL A 130 -22.30 -18.39 -46.32
CA VAL A 130 -22.45 -18.86 -44.92
C VAL A 130 -21.21 -19.64 -44.44
N ALA A 131 -20.58 -20.44 -45.31
CA ALA A 131 -19.35 -21.15 -44.97
C ALA A 131 -18.19 -20.17 -44.69
N GLU A 132 -18.03 -19.12 -45.48
CA GLU A 132 -17.04 -18.06 -45.25
C GLU A 132 -17.32 -17.28 -43.95
N GLU A 133 -18.58 -17.00 -43.63
CA GLU A 133 -18.97 -16.39 -42.36
C GLU A 133 -18.64 -17.31 -41.16
N ALA A 134 -18.89 -18.63 -41.29
CA ALA A 134 -18.49 -19.61 -40.29
C ALA A 134 -16.97 -19.67 -40.11
N LYS A 135 -16.20 -19.70 -41.21
CA LYS A 135 -14.73 -19.68 -41.21
C LYS A 135 -14.18 -18.44 -40.50
N LYS A 136 -14.79 -17.27 -40.75
CA LYS A 136 -14.45 -16.02 -40.04
C LYS A 136 -14.68 -16.15 -38.54
N HIS A 137 -15.86 -16.61 -38.10
CA HIS A 137 -16.15 -16.74 -36.67
C HIS A 137 -15.30 -17.81 -35.96
N ILE A 138 -14.93 -18.88 -36.65
CA ILE A 138 -13.97 -19.87 -36.13
C ILE A 138 -12.60 -19.21 -35.93
N THR A 139 -12.14 -18.38 -36.87
CA THR A 139 -10.88 -17.63 -36.72
C THR A 139 -10.93 -16.68 -35.53
N GLU A 140 -12.01 -15.92 -35.37
CA GLU A 140 -12.23 -15.06 -34.20
C GLU A 140 -12.24 -15.87 -32.88
N SER A 141 -12.81 -17.08 -32.90
CA SER A 141 -12.82 -17.99 -31.75
C SER A 141 -11.44 -18.53 -31.42
N LYS A 142 -10.65 -18.88 -32.44
CA LYS A 142 -9.26 -19.32 -32.28
C LYS A 142 -8.42 -18.24 -31.60
N GLU A 143 -8.47 -17.01 -32.10
CA GLU A 143 -7.74 -15.88 -31.50
C GLU A 143 -8.19 -15.59 -30.07
N ALA A 144 -9.51 -15.63 -29.81
CA ALA A 144 -10.05 -15.43 -28.47
C ALA A 144 -9.58 -16.53 -27.48
N LEU A 145 -9.60 -17.79 -27.90
CA LEU A 145 -9.13 -18.92 -27.10
C LEU A 145 -7.63 -18.86 -26.85
N GLU A 146 -6.82 -18.56 -27.87
CA GLU A 146 -5.35 -18.45 -27.72
C GLU A 146 -4.98 -17.36 -26.72
N LYS A 147 -5.66 -16.22 -26.81
CA LYS A 147 -5.50 -15.09 -25.88
C LYS A 147 -5.91 -15.47 -24.47
N GLU A 148 -7.10 -16.05 -24.28
CA GLU A 148 -7.60 -16.48 -22.97
C GLU A 148 -6.69 -17.53 -22.34
N THR A 149 -6.19 -18.48 -23.14
CA THR A 149 -5.18 -19.47 -22.72
C THR A 149 -3.93 -18.80 -22.16
N ALA A 150 -3.40 -17.81 -22.87
CA ALA A 150 -2.19 -17.11 -22.47
C ALA A 150 -2.39 -16.39 -21.13
N MET A 151 -3.54 -15.72 -20.96
CA MET A 151 -3.89 -14.99 -19.74
C MET A 151 -4.10 -15.94 -18.55
N LEU A 152 -4.81 -17.05 -18.75
CA LEU A 152 -4.99 -18.09 -17.72
C LEU A 152 -3.65 -18.70 -17.28
N GLN A 153 -2.75 -18.95 -18.21
CA GLN A 153 -1.40 -19.45 -17.91
C GLN A 153 -0.61 -18.43 -17.11
N LYS A 154 -0.54 -17.17 -17.57
CA LYS A 154 0.13 -16.08 -16.86
C LYS A 154 -0.41 -15.92 -15.44
N LYS A 155 -1.73 -15.95 -15.28
CA LYS A 155 -2.40 -15.90 -13.97
C LYS A 155 -2.03 -17.08 -13.08
N LYS A 156 -1.99 -18.30 -13.61
CA LYS A 156 -1.59 -19.52 -12.87
C LYS A 156 -0.17 -19.37 -12.32
N TYR A 157 0.76 -18.84 -13.12
CA TYR A 157 2.13 -18.62 -12.67
C TYR A 157 2.25 -17.51 -11.64
N ALA A 158 1.54 -16.40 -11.81
CA ALA A 158 1.46 -15.34 -10.80
C ALA A 158 0.96 -15.89 -9.46
N LEU A 159 -0.10 -16.72 -9.47
CA LEU A 159 -0.60 -17.38 -8.26
C LEU A 159 0.47 -18.27 -7.62
N THR A 160 1.14 -19.12 -8.39
CA THR A 160 2.20 -20.01 -7.86
C THR A 160 3.37 -19.23 -7.26
N ALA A 161 3.86 -18.20 -7.95
CA ALA A 161 4.95 -17.37 -7.46
C ALA A 161 4.56 -16.67 -6.15
N CYS A 162 3.35 -16.13 -6.08
CA CYS A 162 2.91 -15.39 -4.90
C CYS A 162 2.46 -16.27 -3.72
N TRP A 163 2.13 -17.54 -3.97
CA TRP A 163 1.97 -18.52 -2.90
C TRP A 163 3.29 -18.78 -2.15
N ALA A 164 4.43 -18.79 -2.86
CA ALA A 164 5.74 -18.90 -2.20
C ALA A 164 6.01 -17.69 -1.31
N SER A 165 5.83 -16.47 -1.84
CA SER A 165 5.97 -15.23 -1.05
C SER A 165 5.03 -15.17 0.15
N PHE A 166 3.79 -15.65 0.00
CA PHE A 166 2.85 -15.76 1.12
C PHE A 166 3.37 -16.70 2.23
N GLY A 167 3.94 -17.85 1.85
CA GLY A 167 4.58 -18.77 2.79
C GLY A 167 5.75 -18.11 3.54
N ASP A 168 6.66 -17.49 2.80
CA ASP A 168 7.83 -16.82 3.39
C ASP A 168 7.42 -15.69 4.36
N LEU A 169 6.41 -14.90 3.99
CA LEU A 169 5.83 -13.86 4.85
C LEU A 169 5.20 -14.45 6.12
N SER A 170 4.42 -15.52 5.97
CA SER A 170 3.77 -16.20 7.09
C SER A 170 4.77 -16.82 8.07
N ASP A 171 5.95 -17.23 7.58
CA ASP A 171 7.01 -17.81 8.39
C ASP A 171 7.87 -16.77 9.11
N VAL A 172 8.14 -15.62 8.47
CA VAL A 172 9.00 -14.58 9.05
C VAL A 172 8.30 -13.77 10.14
N VAL A 173 7.00 -13.48 10.02
CA VAL A 173 6.28 -12.67 11.02
C VAL A 173 6.38 -13.26 12.45
N PRO A 174 6.12 -14.56 12.69
CA PRO A 174 6.27 -15.15 14.02
C PRO A 174 7.72 -15.14 14.53
N LYS A 175 8.71 -15.38 13.64
CA LYS A 175 10.14 -15.39 14.00
C LYS A 175 10.62 -14.00 14.41
N LEU A 176 10.16 -12.97 13.69
CA LEU A 176 10.45 -11.57 14.00
C LEU A 176 9.88 -11.18 15.35
N ASN A 177 8.61 -11.52 15.62
CA ASN A 177 7.97 -11.25 16.91
C ASN A 177 8.67 -11.98 18.06
N ALA A 178 8.97 -13.28 17.91
CA ALA A 178 9.67 -14.05 18.94
C ALA A 178 11.08 -13.50 19.23
N SER A 179 11.80 -13.05 18.19
CA SER A 179 13.14 -12.46 18.37
C SER A 179 13.07 -11.06 18.98
N ARG A 180 12.02 -10.29 18.69
CA ARG A 180 11.74 -9.01 19.35
C ARG A 180 11.48 -9.23 20.84
N ASP A 181 10.55 -10.12 21.17
CA ASP A 181 10.18 -10.41 22.57
C ASP A 181 11.38 -10.92 23.37
N GLY A 182 12.23 -11.74 22.74
CA GLY A 182 13.49 -12.20 23.33
C GLY A 182 14.54 -11.11 23.54
N LEU A 183 14.58 -10.05 22.72
CA LEU A 183 15.44 -8.89 22.99
C LEU A 183 14.83 -7.98 24.07
N GLU A 184 13.50 -7.83 24.07
CA GLU A 184 12.76 -7.02 25.02
C GLU A 184 12.93 -7.50 26.47
N SER A 185 13.07 -8.81 26.69
CA SER A 185 13.33 -9.37 28.02
C SER A 185 14.68 -8.95 28.64
N PHE A 186 15.62 -8.41 27.85
CA PHE A 186 16.91 -7.90 28.35
C PHE A 186 16.89 -6.39 28.65
N MET A 187 15.75 -5.71 28.46
CA MET A 187 15.69 -4.25 28.49
C MET A 187 15.76 -3.66 29.89
N ASP A 188 15.40 -4.41 30.93
CA ASP A 188 15.45 -3.90 32.32
C ASP A 188 16.89 -3.61 32.78
N GLU A 189 17.86 -4.45 32.38
CA GLU A 189 19.26 -4.35 32.83
C GLU A 189 20.20 -3.76 31.76
N HIS A 190 19.82 -3.84 30.48
CA HIS A 190 20.70 -3.48 29.36
C HIS A 190 20.01 -2.64 28.28
N SER A 191 19.15 -1.70 28.72
CA SER A 191 18.54 -0.72 27.83
C SER A 191 19.58 0.18 27.18
N THR A 192 19.62 0.17 25.85
CA THR A 192 20.34 1.16 25.06
C THR A 192 19.38 1.83 24.07
N PRO A 193 19.61 3.09 23.69
CA PRO A 193 18.81 3.77 22.66
C PRO A 193 18.73 2.98 21.35
N GLU A 194 19.81 2.30 20.95
CA GLU A 194 19.88 1.48 19.74
C GLU A 194 18.93 0.28 19.81
N ARG A 195 18.90 -0.42 20.94
CA ARG A 195 17.99 -1.57 21.16
C ARG A 195 16.54 -1.14 21.20
N LEU A 196 16.24 -0.02 21.88
CA LEU A 196 14.89 0.56 21.87
C LEU A 196 14.43 0.89 20.45
N ASN A 197 15.32 1.49 19.65
CA ASN A 197 15.03 1.80 18.25
C ASN A 197 14.84 0.54 17.41
N LEU A 198 15.65 -0.51 17.63
CA LEU A 198 15.53 -1.77 16.92
C LEU A 198 14.22 -2.51 17.26
N ILE A 199 13.84 -2.58 18.54
CA ILE A 199 12.55 -3.15 18.99
C ILE A 199 11.37 -2.38 18.38
N LYS A 200 11.45 -1.04 18.38
CA LYS A 200 10.43 -0.19 17.76
C LYS A 200 10.33 -0.45 16.25
N ASN A 201 11.47 -0.56 15.56
CA ASN A 201 11.50 -0.86 14.13
C ASN A 201 10.94 -2.26 13.82
N ALA A 202 11.36 -3.28 14.58
CA ALA A 202 10.85 -4.64 14.44
C ALA A 202 9.34 -4.72 14.68
N THR A 203 8.82 -3.97 15.66
CA THR A 203 7.37 -3.90 15.93
C THR A 203 6.60 -3.27 14.77
N ALA A 204 7.07 -2.14 14.25
CA ALA A 204 6.46 -1.49 13.09
C ALA A 204 6.49 -2.40 11.85
N THR A 205 7.66 -2.98 11.57
CA THR A 205 7.88 -3.90 10.44
C THR A 205 7.02 -5.16 10.56
N GLY A 206 6.93 -5.75 11.75
CA GLY A 206 6.07 -6.92 12.01
C GLY A 206 4.59 -6.63 11.78
N GLY A 207 4.13 -5.44 12.18
CA GLY A 207 2.76 -4.97 11.91
C GLY A 207 2.49 -4.79 10.41
N GLU A 208 3.40 -4.13 9.69
CA GLU A 208 3.28 -3.94 8.23
C GLU A 208 3.30 -5.28 7.47
N LEU A 209 4.19 -6.21 7.85
CA LEU A 209 4.23 -7.55 7.27
C LEU A 209 2.96 -8.35 7.55
N PHE A 210 2.43 -8.29 8.77
CA PHE A 210 1.18 -8.99 9.09
C PHE A 210 0.03 -8.55 8.17
N TRP A 211 -0.15 -7.24 7.98
CA TRP A 211 -1.17 -6.71 7.07
C TRP A 211 -0.89 -7.07 5.61
N LEU A 212 0.37 -7.06 5.20
CA LEU A 212 0.75 -7.48 3.85
C LEU A 212 0.45 -8.96 3.61
N THR A 213 0.71 -9.84 4.58
CA THR A 213 0.36 -11.26 4.50
C THR A 213 -1.15 -11.44 4.27
N GLN A 214 -1.99 -10.69 4.99
CA GLN A 214 -3.44 -10.71 4.77
C GLN A 214 -3.82 -10.19 3.38
N GLU A 215 -3.19 -9.10 2.92
CA GLU A 215 -3.43 -8.53 1.59
C GLU A 215 -3.07 -9.51 0.47
N VAL A 216 -1.92 -10.18 0.57
CA VAL A 216 -1.49 -11.24 -0.36
C VAL A 216 -2.47 -12.40 -0.33
N GLY A 217 -2.87 -12.87 0.86
CA GLY A 217 -3.84 -13.96 1.02
C GLY A 217 -5.19 -13.65 0.37
N LEU A 218 -5.71 -12.43 0.56
CA LEU A 218 -6.94 -11.97 -0.10
C LEU A 218 -6.79 -11.88 -1.62
N ALA A 219 -5.66 -11.36 -2.11
CA ALA A 219 -5.38 -11.28 -3.55
C ALA A 219 -5.27 -12.67 -4.20
N LEU A 220 -4.63 -13.63 -3.52
CA LEU A 220 -4.56 -15.04 -3.93
C LEU A 220 -5.95 -15.67 -3.99
N GLY A 221 -6.76 -15.49 -2.94
CA GLY A 221 -8.13 -16.02 -2.87
C GLY A 221 -9.02 -15.50 -4.00
N ARG A 222 -9.04 -14.17 -4.22
CA ARG A 222 -9.77 -13.55 -5.34
C ARG A 222 -9.26 -14.03 -6.69
N GLY A 223 -7.94 -14.02 -6.87
CA GLY A 223 -7.30 -14.47 -8.10
C GLY A 223 -7.62 -15.93 -8.44
N GLN A 224 -7.73 -16.80 -7.43
CA GLN A 224 -8.13 -18.19 -7.61
C GLN A 224 -9.61 -18.35 -7.96
N GLY A 225 -10.49 -17.53 -7.37
CA GLY A 225 -11.92 -17.49 -7.73
C GLY A 225 -12.13 -17.16 -9.21
N ILE A 226 -11.59 -16.01 -9.66
CA ILE A 226 -11.69 -15.57 -11.06
C ILE A 226 -11.06 -16.59 -12.02
N LYS A 227 -9.92 -17.21 -11.65
CA LYS A 227 -9.32 -18.27 -12.47
C LYS A 227 -10.27 -19.45 -12.66
N ARG A 228 -10.95 -19.92 -11.61
CA ARG A 228 -11.89 -21.06 -11.70
C ARG A 228 -13.11 -20.72 -12.57
N GLU A 229 -13.60 -19.48 -12.49
CA GLU A 229 -14.68 -18.99 -13.36
C GLU A 229 -14.23 -19.01 -14.82
N ALA A 230 -13.08 -18.40 -15.13
CA ALA A 230 -12.53 -18.40 -16.49
C ALA A 230 -12.25 -19.81 -17.03
N GLU A 231 -11.71 -20.73 -16.20
CA GLU A 231 -11.56 -22.15 -16.57
C GLU A 231 -12.91 -22.82 -16.87
N THR A 232 -13.98 -22.43 -16.18
CA THR A 232 -15.34 -22.95 -16.41
C THR A 232 -15.91 -22.42 -17.73
N GLU A 233 -15.76 -21.12 -18.01
CA GLU A 233 -16.19 -20.54 -19.29
C GLU A 233 -15.41 -21.13 -20.48
N MET A 234 -14.12 -21.43 -20.29
CA MET A 234 -13.31 -22.12 -21.30
C MET A 234 -13.76 -23.56 -21.54
N ARG A 235 -14.21 -24.28 -20.50
CA ARG A 235 -14.82 -25.61 -20.65
C ARG A 235 -16.14 -25.57 -21.38
N ASP A 236 -16.95 -24.55 -21.12
CA ASP A 236 -18.19 -24.33 -21.86
C ASP A 236 -17.92 -24.07 -23.34
N ALA A 237 -16.96 -23.19 -23.64
CA ALA A 237 -16.52 -22.92 -25.00
C ALA A 237 -16.00 -24.20 -25.70
N ASP A 238 -15.16 -24.98 -25.03
CA ASP A 238 -14.64 -26.26 -25.54
C ASP A 238 -15.77 -27.23 -25.91
N ARG A 239 -16.73 -27.44 -24.99
CA ARG A 239 -17.89 -28.31 -25.24
C ARG A 239 -18.69 -27.84 -26.45
N MET A 240 -18.95 -26.53 -26.56
CA MET A 240 -19.66 -25.97 -27.70
C MET A 240 -18.91 -26.20 -29.02
N LEU A 241 -17.59 -26.00 -29.05
CA LEU A 241 -16.79 -26.19 -30.25
C LEU A 241 -16.69 -27.66 -30.66
N GLN A 242 -16.56 -28.58 -29.70
CA GLN A 242 -16.56 -30.03 -29.95
C GLN A 242 -17.90 -30.51 -30.53
N ASP A 243 -19.02 -30.02 -30.00
CA ASP A 243 -20.34 -30.36 -30.56
C ASP A 243 -20.56 -29.74 -31.93
N THR A 244 -20.06 -28.51 -32.14
CA THR A 244 -20.09 -27.84 -33.44
C THR A 244 -19.23 -28.56 -34.47
N LEU A 245 -18.07 -29.10 -34.08
CA LEU A 245 -17.19 -29.88 -34.94
C LEU A 245 -17.88 -31.13 -35.46
N LYS A 246 -18.54 -31.90 -34.59
CA LYS A 246 -19.31 -33.09 -34.99
C LYS A 246 -20.41 -32.76 -36.00
N LYS A 247 -21.06 -31.59 -35.87
CA LYS A 247 -22.06 -31.12 -36.85
C LYS A 247 -21.41 -30.80 -38.19
N LEU A 248 -20.29 -30.08 -38.17
CA LEU A 248 -19.58 -29.71 -39.37
C LEU A 248 -18.99 -30.93 -40.11
N GLU A 249 -18.54 -31.96 -39.39
CA GLU A 249 -18.13 -33.24 -39.98
C GLU A 249 -19.28 -33.97 -40.70
N LYS A 250 -20.50 -33.92 -40.14
CA LYS A 250 -21.69 -34.45 -40.83
C LYS A 250 -21.98 -33.68 -42.11
N ILE A 251 -21.89 -32.35 -42.08
CA ILE A 251 -22.02 -31.49 -43.26
C ILE A 251 -20.98 -31.87 -44.32
N VAL A 252 -19.70 -31.98 -43.94
CA VAL A 252 -18.60 -32.41 -44.82
C VAL A 252 -18.91 -33.75 -45.49
N ALA A 253 -19.40 -34.74 -44.73
CA ALA A 253 -19.73 -36.06 -45.25
C ALA A 253 -20.88 -36.00 -46.27
N GLN A 254 -21.91 -35.19 -46.01
CA GLN A 254 -23.04 -35.01 -46.93
C GLN A 254 -22.63 -34.27 -48.21
N VAL A 255 -21.85 -33.20 -48.11
CA VAL A 255 -21.33 -32.47 -49.27
C VAL A 255 -20.46 -33.39 -50.14
N LYS A 256 -19.63 -34.24 -49.52
CA LYS A 256 -18.85 -35.27 -50.25
C LYS A 256 -19.75 -36.28 -50.97
N LYS A 257 -20.83 -36.74 -50.32
CA LYS A 257 -21.79 -37.67 -50.92
C LYS A 257 -22.50 -37.07 -52.13
N VAL A 258 -23.03 -35.84 -52.00
CA VAL A 258 -23.66 -35.10 -53.11
C VAL A 258 -22.69 -34.90 -54.27
N GLY A 259 -21.43 -34.59 -53.98
CA GLY A 259 -20.39 -34.48 -54.99
C GLY A 259 -20.14 -35.79 -55.74
N ALA A 260 -20.06 -36.91 -55.04
CA ALA A 260 -19.84 -38.22 -55.66
C ALA A 260 -21.01 -38.68 -56.54
N GLU A 261 -22.26 -38.43 -56.08
CA GLU A 261 -23.47 -38.84 -56.82
C GLU A 261 -23.82 -37.88 -57.97
N GLY A 262 -23.46 -36.60 -57.88
CA GLY A 262 -23.77 -35.57 -58.88
C GLY A 262 -22.80 -35.47 -60.07
N VAL A 263 -21.55 -35.95 -59.91
CA VAL A 263 -20.50 -35.84 -60.94
C VAL A 263 -20.84 -36.58 -62.24
N GLU A 264 -21.72 -37.59 -62.21
CA GLU A 264 -22.13 -38.29 -63.43
C GLU A 264 -23.18 -37.55 -64.28
N ARG A 265 -23.89 -36.53 -63.74
CA ARG A 265 -25.08 -35.98 -64.43
C ARG A 265 -24.94 -34.53 -64.93
N THR A 266 -24.23 -33.65 -64.22
CA THR A 266 -23.98 -32.27 -64.66
C THR A 266 -22.88 -31.65 -63.79
N ARG A 267 -21.81 -31.14 -64.42
CA ARG A 267 -20.76 -30.39 -63.72
C ARG A 267 -21.35 -29.04 -63.27
N VAL A 268 -21.63 -28.89 -61.98
CA VAL A 268 -22.16 -27.64 -61.43
C VAL A 268 -20.99 -26.74 -61.06
N ASP A 269 -20.86 -25.61 -61.75
CA ASP A 269 -19.82 -24.62 -61.47
C ASP A 269 -19.91 -24.13 -60.02
N GLY A 270 -18.77 -24.09 -59.32
CA GLY A 270 -18.65 -23.62 -57.93
C GLY A 270 -18.86 -24.68 -56.83
N PHE A 271 -19.37 -25.88 -57.12
CA PHE A 271 -19.56 -26.91 -56.08
C PHE A 271 -18.24 -27.38 -55.44
N HIS A 272 -17.19 -27.55 -56.25
CA HIS A 272 -15.87 -27.94 -55.76
C HIS A 272 -15.26 -26.86 -54.83
N GLU A 273 -15.46 -25.58 -55.15
CA GLU A 273 -15.02 -24.47 -54.30
C GLU A 273 -15.75 -24.50 -52.96
N PHE A 274 -17.07 -24.63 -52.98
CA PHE A 274 -17.86 -24.79 -51.75
C PHE A 274 -17.41 -26.00 -50.90
N GLN A 275 -17.16 -27.14 -51.53
CA GLN A 275 -16.64 -28.32 -50.83
C GLN A 275 -15.26 -28.06 -50.20
N THR A 276 -14.40 -27.31 -50.89
CA THR A 276 -13.09 -26.90 -50.38
C THR A 276 -13.26 -25.99 -49.16
N ASP A 277 -14.10 -24.97 -49.25
CA ASP A 277 -14.36 -24.00 -48.17
C ASP A 277 -14.90 -24.71 -46.91
N VAL A 278 -15.82 -25.67 -47.06
CA VAL A 278 -16.36 -26.47 -45.95
C VAL A 278 -15.30 -27.38 -45.31
N ASN A 279 -14.44 -28.02 -46.11
CA ASN A 279 -13.34 -28.85 -45.59
C ASN A 279 -12.30 -28.01 -44.83
N GLU A 280 -11.94 -26.83 -45.35
CA GLU A 280 -11.04 -25.90 -44.66
C GLU A 280 -11.63 -25.40 -43.35
N THR A 281 -12.93 -25.08 -43.36
CA THR A 281 -13.68 -24.66 -42.17
C THR A 281 -13.66 -25.76 -41.10
N ALA A 282 -13.86 -27.03 -41.49
CA ALA A 282 -13.79 -28.18 -40.58
C ALA A 282 -12.39 -28.38 -39.99
N LYS A 283 -11.36 -28.27 -40.83
CA LYS A 283 -9.96 -28.33 -40.38
C LYS A 283 -9.64 -27.23 -39.37
N LEU A 284 -10.04 -26.00 -39.65
CA LEU A 284 -9.79 -24.85 -38.76
C LEU A 284 -10.55 -25.00 -37.43
N LEU A 285 -11.80 -25.50 -37.46
CA LEU A 285 -12.56 -25.76 -36.24
C LEU A 285 -11.93 -26.86 -35.39
N ASN A 286 -11.39 -27.91 -36.02
CA ASN A 286 -10.66 -28.97 -35.32
C ASN A 286 -9.39 -28.44 -34.63
N GLU A 287 -8.60 -27.60 -35.31
CA GLU A 287 -7.45 -26.91 -34.70
C GLU A 287 -7.88 -26.02 -33.52
N THR A 288 -9.00 -25.32 -33.66
CA THR A 288 -9.56 -24.43 -32.64
C THR A 288 -10.03 -25.21 -31.41
N ALA A 289 -10.72 -26.34 -31.62
CA ALA A 289 -11.16 -27.23 -30.55
C ALA A 289 -9.98 -27.89 -29.81
N ALA A 290 -8.87 -28.18 -30.51
CA ALA A 290 -7.66 -28.69 -29.87
C ALA A 290 -7.03 -27.65 -28.90
N ILE A 291 -7.11 -26.35 -29.23
CA ILE A 291 -6.63 -25.28 -28.35
C ILE A 291 -7.49 -25.21 -27.08
N SER A 292 -8.82 -25.23 -27.19
CA SER A 292 -9.71 -25.17 -26.03
C SER A 292 -9.54 -26.39 -25.12
N SER A 293 -9.42 -27.59 -25.69
CA SER A 293 -9.20 -28.83 -24.93
C SER A 293 -7.86 -28.85 -24.20
N SER A 294 -6.87 -28.08 -24.67
CA SER A 294 -5.56 -28.02 -24.02
C SER A 294 -5.60 -27.47 -22.59
N ILE A 295 -6.58 -26.62 -22.29
CA ILE A 295 -6.70 -25.88 -21.02
C ILE A 295 -7.51 -26.64 -19.98
N VAL A 296 -8.46 -27.45 -20.46
CA VAL A 296 -9.45 -28.13 -19.63
C VAL A 296 -8.84 -29.30 -18.88
N GLU A 297 -7.85 -29.96 -19.47
CA GLU A 297 -7.21 -31.11 -18.84
C GLU A 297 -6.40 -30.64 -17.62
N PRO A 298 -6.79 -31.04 -16.40
CA PRO A 298 -5.88 -30.87 -15.27
C PRO A 298 -4.59 -31.60 -15.64
N ALA A 299 -3.43 -30.98 -15.35
CA ALA A 299 -2.15 -31.68 -15.43
C ALA A 299 -2.36 -33.07 -14.80
N PRO A 300 -2.05 -34.17 -15.52
CA PRO A 300 -2.45 -35.50 -15.12
C PRO A 300 -2.13 -35.65 -13.65
N GLY A 301 -3.17 -35.89 -12.85
CA GLY A 301 -3.00 -36.00 -11.41
C GLY A 301 -2.01 -37.12 -11.19
N VAL A 302 -0.76 -36.78 -10.85
CA VAL A 302 0.28 -37.73 -10.42
C VAL A 302 -0.05 -38.18 -8.99
N LEU A 303 -1.31 -38.56 -8.81
CA LEU A 303 -1.84 -39.12 -7.60
C LEU A 303 -2.14 -40.58 -7.95
N MET A 304 -1.30 -41.46 -7.39
CA MET A 304 -1.66 -42.79 -6.88
C MET A 304 -1.21 -44.05 -7.66
N SER A 305 -0.37 -43.98 -8.70
CA SER A 305 0.10 -45.22 -9.37
C SER A 305 1.61 -45.44 -9.28
N GLY A 306 2.09 -45.99 -8.16
CA GLY A 306 3.32 -46.82 -8.06
C GLY A 306 4.65 -46.33 -8.68
N ALA A 307 4.73 -45.08 -9.14
CA ALA A 307 5.94 -44.52 -9.72
C ALA A 307 6.89 -44.10 -8.60
N ARG A 308 8.16 -44.47 -8.74
CA ARG A 308 9.19 -44.18 -7.74
C ARG A 308 9.57 -42.70 -7.73
N SER A 309 9.33 -41.99 -8.84
CA SER A 309 9.52 -40.55 -8.99
C SER A 309 8.49 -39.94 -9.96
N TYR A 310 8.39 -38.60 -9.96
CA TYR A 310 7.57 -37.85 -10.90
C TYR A 310 8.08 -38.02 -12.33
N GLU A 311 9.41 -38.02 -12.49
CA GLU A 311 10.10 -38.21 -13.76
C GLU A 311 9.77 -39.57 -14.39
N ASP A 312 9.72 -40.64 -13.58
CA ASP A 312 9.35 -41.98 -14.04
C ASP A 312 7.88 -42.08 -14.48
N ALA A 313 7.00 -41.28 -13.87
CA ALA A 313 5.59 -41.21 -14.25
C ALA A 313 5.41 -40.44 -15.56
N VAL A 314 6.12 -39.31 -15.70
CA VAL A 314 6.13 -38.50 -16.92
C VAL A 314 6.71 -39.26 -18.10
N ALA A 315 7.86 -39.93 -17.92
CA ALA A 315 8.50 -40.72 -18.97
C ALA A 315 7.61 -41.86 -19.46
N ARG A 316 6.91 -42.56 -18.56
CA ARG A 316 5.95 -43.61 -18.91
C ARG A 316 4.73 -43.05 -19.65
N ASP A 317 4.19 -41.93 -19.22
CA ASP A 317 3.06 -41.28 -19.89
C ASP A 317 3.45 -40.75 -21.28
N ASP A 318 4.67 -40.22 -21.43
CA ASP A 318 5.25 -39.82 -22.73
C ASP A 318 5.42 -41.00 -23.69
N GLU A 319 5.82 -42.17 -23.19
CA GLU A 319 5.96 -43.39 -23.97
C GLU A 319 4.60 -43.97 -24.38
N LEU A 320 3.64 -43.99 -23.46
CA LEU A 320 2.27 -44.49 -23.70
C LEU A 320 1.45 -43.55 -24.60
N TYR A 321 1.70 -42.24 -24.53
CA TYR A 321 0.88 -41.21 -25.17
C TYR A 321 1.77 -40.11 -25.78
N PRO A 322 2.42 -40.35 -26.92
CA PRO A 322 3.34 -39.39 -27.56
C PRO A 322 2.66 -38.06 -27.95
N GLU A 323 1.34 -38.05 -28.19
CA GLU A 323 0.60 -36.81 -28.42
C GLU A 323 0.46 -35.95 -27.16
N ARG A 324 0.39 -36.57 -25.96
CA ARG A 324 0.45 -35.84 -24.69
C ARG A 324 1.82 -35.22 -24.47
N LYS A 325 2.90 -35.90 -24.89
CA LYS A 325 4.25 -35.34 -24.82
C LYS A 325 4.37 -34.04 -25.62
N LYS A 326 3.94 -34.03 -26.88
CA LYS A 326 3.98 -32.80 -27.70
C LYS A 326 3.20 -31.65 -27.06
N LYS A 327 2.04 -31.95 -26.47
CA LYS A 327 1.23 -31.00 -25.70
C LYS A 327 1.99 -30.48 -24.47
N ARG A 328 2.64 -31.37 -23.71
CA ARG A 328 3.46 -31.05 -22.53
C ARG A 328 4.66 -30.17 -22.90
N ASP A 329 5.39 -30.51 -23.96
CA ASP A 329 6.54 -29.74 -24.45
C ASP A 329 6.12 -28.33 -24.89
N PHE A 330 4.96 -28.22 -25.55
CA PHE A 330 4.39 -26.93 -25.94
C PHE A 330 3.96 -26.10 -24.71
N GLU A 331 3.30 -26.73 -23.74
CA GLU A 331 2.94 -26.12 -22.46
C GLU A 331 4.18 -25.67 -21.68
N GLU A 332 5.27 -26.45 -21.68
CA GLU A 332 6.51 -26.13 -20.99
C GLU A 332 7.24 -24.94 -21.63
N LYS A 333 7.23 -24.84 -22.97
CA LYS A 333 7.72 -23.64 -23.66
C LYS A 333 6.91 -22.40 -23.30
N ARG A 334 5.56 -22.49 -23.32
CA ARG A 334 4.69 -21.37 -22.91
C ARG A 334 4.88 -21.02 -21.44
N LYS A 335 5.07 -22.01 -20.59
CA LYS A 335 5.43 -21.85 -19.17
C LYS A 335 6.71 -21.04 -19.01
N GLY A 336 7.76 -21.37 -19.77
CA GLY A 336 9.03 -20.65 -19.74
C GLY A 336 8.85 -19.16 -20.06
N VAL A 337 8.10 -18.85 -21.12
CA VAL A 337 7.82 -17.46 -21.53
C VAL A 337 7.00 -16.72 -20.47
N ALA A 338 5.88 -17.30 -20.02
CA ALA A 338 5.01 -16.65 -19.05
C ALA A 338 5.69 -16.48 -17.66
N MET A 339 6.50 -17.45 -17.23
CA MET A 339 7.30 -17.33 -16.01
C MET A 339 8.36 -16.24 -16.13
N ALA A 340 9.02 -16.10 -17.29
CA ALA A 340 9.99 -15.03 -17.53
C ALA A 340 9.33 -13.65 -17.50
N GLU A 341 8.14 -13.51 -18.09
CA GLU A 341 7.34 -12.28 -18.07
C GLU A 341 6.90 -11.93 -16.65
N ILE A 342 6.29 -12.87 -15.91
CA ILE A 342 5.90 -12.66 -14.50
C ILE A 342 7.12 -12.31 -13.63
N LYS A 343 8.25 -12.98 -13.83
CA LYS A 343 9.48 -12.69 -13.09
C LYS A 343 9.99 -11.28 -13.38
N LYS A 344 9.84 -10.80 -14.62
CA LYS A 344 10.18 -9.43 -15.00
C LYS A 344 9.22 -8.43 -14.33
N GLU A 345 7.92 -8.66 -14.38
CA GLU A 345 6.91 -7.81 -13.74
C GLU A 345 7.08 -7.74 -12.22
N LEU A 346 7.38 -8.88 -11.57
CA LEU A 346 7.67 -8.91 -10.15
C LEU A 346 8.88 -8.06 -9.80
N LYS A 347 9.97 -8.13 -10.59
CA LYS A 347 11.16 -7.30 -10.39
C LYS A 347 10.87 -5.81 -10.61
N GLU A 348 10.11 -5.46 -11.63
CA GLU A 348 9.73 -4.07 -11.90
C GLU A 348 8.86 -3.52 -10.77
N ALA A 349 7.88 -4.29 -10.29
CA ALA A 349 7.06 -3.92 -9.15
C ALA A 349 7.84 -3.88 -7.83
N GLU A 350 8.85 -4.73 -7.65
CA GLU A 350 9.76 -4.71 -6.49
C GLU A 350 10.62 -3.44 -6.49
N MET A 351 11.21 -3.06 -7.63
CA MET A 351 11.97 -1.82 -7.77
C MET A 351 11.09 -0.58 -7.53
N GLU A 352 9.85 -0.58 -8.02
CA GLU A 352 8.92 0.51 -7.78
C GLU A 352 8.50 0.61 -6.31
N ALA A 353 8.22 -0.53 -5.66
CA ALA A 353 7.96 -0.56 -4.23
C ALA A 353 9.16 -0.05 -3.41
N ALA A 354 10.38 -0.41 -3.81
CA ALA A 354 11.61 0.07 -3.18
C ALA A 354 11.78 1.59 -3.34
N ARG A 355 11.48 2.12 -4.54
CA ARG A 355 11.51 3.56 -4.82
C ARG A 355 10.54 4.34 -3.93
N LEU A 356 9.29 3.88 -3.83
CA LEU A 356 8.27 4.50 -2.98
C LEU A 356 8.63 4.43 -1.49
N LEU A 357 9.21 3.32 -1.05
CA LEU A 357 9.69 3.19 0.33
C LEU A 357 10.85 4.15 0.62
N ALA A 358 11.81 4.26 -0.30
CA ALA A 358 12.92 5.21 -0.18
C ALA A 358 12.43 6.66 -0.13
N GLU A 359 11.46 7.03 -0.98
CA GLU A 359 10.85 8.37 -0.98
C GLU A 359 10.16 8.67 0.37
N LYS A 360 9.42 7.70 0.91
CA LYS A 360 8.76 7.82 2.23
C LYS A 360 9.79 8.03 3.34
N LEU A 361 10.89 7.28 3.35
CA LEU A 361 11.96 7.41 4.35
C LEU A 361 12.65 8.78 4.27
N ILE A 362 12.97 9.26 3.06
CA ILE A 362 13.57 10.59 2.86
C ILE A 362 12.61 11.68 3.36
N ARG A 363 11.31 11.54 3.11
CA ARG A 363 10.30 12.49 3.60
C ARG A 363 10.22 12.51 5.12
N GLU A 364 10.15 11.35 5.76
CA GLU A 364 10.11 11.25 7.22
C GLU A 364 11.39 11.80 7.87
N GLU A 365 12.56 11.56 7.27
CA GLU A 365 13.82 12.13 7.73
C GLU A 365 13.84 13.66 7.61
N ASN A 366 13.38 14.21 6.49
CA ASN A 366 13.27 15.66 6.30
C ASN A 366 12.30 16.29 7.31
N GLU A 367 11.16 15.65 7.58
CA GLU A 367 10.21 16.11 8.60
C GLU A 367 10.82 16.11 10.00
N ARG A 368 11.63 15.09 10.35
CA ARG A 368 12.38 15.06 11.61
C ARG A 368 13.42 16.18 11.70
N ARG A 369 14.17 16.42 10.63
CA ARG A 369 15.16 17.51 10.57
C ARG A 369 14.50 18.88 10.76
N ILE A 370 13.37 19.12 10.09
CA ILE A 370 12.59 20.35 10.24
C ILE A 370 12.06 20.49 11.68
N ALA A 371 11.55 19.42 12.29
CA ALA A 371 11.06 19.44 13.66
C ALA A 371 12.18 19.70 14.68
N GLU A 372 13.37 19.13 14.47
CA GLU A 372 14.53 19.38 15.31
C GLU A 372 15.02 20.83 15.17
N GLU A 373 15.07 21.35 13.94
CA GLU A 373 15.44 22.74 13.67
C GLU A 373 14.45 23.71 14.32
N ARG A 374 13.14 23.44 14.25
CA ARG A 374 12.10 24.22 14.95
C ARG A 374 12.31 24.22 16.47
N LYS A 375 12.63 23.07 17.07
CA LYS A 375 12.94 22.99 18.51
C LYS A 375 14.21 23.77 18.88
N ARG A 376 15.22 23.78 18.01
CA ARG A 376 16.43 24.59 18.21
C ARG A 376 16.11 26.08 18.13
N GLN A 377 15.32 26.51 17.15
CA GLN A 377 14.87 27.90 17.03
C GLN A 377 14.01 28.34 18.22
N GLU A 378 13.11 27.49 18.69
CA GLU A 378 12.26 27.78 19.86
C GLU A 378 13.11 27.96 21.13
N LYS A 379 14.10 27.09 21.37
CA LYS A 379 15.05 27.24 22.50
C LYS A 379 15.84 28.54 22.42
N LEU A 380 16.33 28.90 21.23
CA LEU A 380 17.05 30.17 21.02
C LEU A 380 16.13 31.38 21.26
N ALA A 381 14.88 31.33 20.79
CA ALA A 381 13.90 32.37 21.02
C ALA A 381 13.52 32.49 22.51
N GLU A 382 13.40 31.37 23.23
CA GLU A 382 13.16 31.37 24.67
C GLU A 382 14.34 31.96 25.46
N GLU A 383 15.57 31.60 25.09
CA GLU A 383 16.79 32.19 25.67
C GLU A 383 16.87 33.70 25.39
N GLU A 384 16.54 34.14 24.19
CA GLU A 384 16.50 35.56 23.82
C GLU A 384 15.43 36.32 24.63
N ARG A 385 14.23 35.74 24.78
CA ARG A 385 13.17 36.32 25.63
C ARG A 385 13.63 36.48 27.08
N LYS A 386 14.27 35.45 27.65
CA LYS A 386 14.83 35.53 29.02
C LYS A 386 15.92 36.60 29.14
N ARG A 387 16.75 36.80 28.11
CA ARG A 387 17.74 37.89 28.09
C ARG A 387 17.08 39.26 28.04
N ARG A 388 16.07 39.45 27.18
CA ARG A 388 15.32 40.71 27.07
C ARG A 388 14.59 41.06 28.37
N GLU A 389 13.97 40.08 29.03
CA GLU A 389 13.31 40.27 30.33
C GLU A 389 14.29 40.72 31.41
N LYS A 390 15.48 40.09 31.51
CA LYS A 390 16.53 40.51 32.45
C LYS A 390 17.00 41.95 32.21
N LEU A 391 17.22 42.32 30.94
CA LEU A 391 17.62 43.69 30.58
C LEU A 391 16.52 44.71 30.92
N ALA A 392 15.25 44.39 30.64
CA ALA A 392 14.12 45.24 30.99
C ALA A 392 13.96 45.41 32.51
N GLU A 393 14.20 44.35 33.29
CA GLU A 393 14.17 44.42 34.76
C GLU A 393 15.29 45.30 35.32
N GLU A 394 16.52 45.15 34.79
CA GLU A 394 17.64 46.03 35.16
C GLU A 394 17.37 47.49 34.80
N GLU A 395 16.77 47.76 33.64
CA GLU A 395 16.39 49.12 33.24
C GLU A 395 15.33 49.71 34.18
N ARG A 396 14.31 48.94 34.56
CA ARG A 396 13.30 49.37 35.54
C ARG A 396 13.94 49.71 36.89
N LYS A 397 14.84 48.86 37.39
CA LYS A 397 15.60 49.12 38.63
C LYS A 397 16.45 50.40 38.54
N ARG A 398 17.06 50.69 37.39
CA ARG A 398 17.80 51.95 37.17
C ARG A 398 16.88 53.16 37.16
N ARG A 399 15.74 53.08 36.47
CA ARG A 399 14.74 54.17 36.43
C ARG A 399 14.15 54.45 37.81
N GLU A 400 13.86 53.41 38.61
CA GLU A 400 13.38 53.56 39.99
C GLU A 400 14.42 54.26 40.89
N LYS A 401 15.70 53.88 40.78
CA LYS A 401 16.78 54.56 41.52
C LYS A 401 16.92 56.04 41.14
N LEU A 402 16.86 56.35 39.84
CA LEU A 402 16.91 57.73 39.36
C LEU A 402 15.71 58.55 39.85
N ALA A 403 14.51 57.97 39.79
CA ALA A 403 13.29 58.62 40.30
C ALA A 403 13.34 58.84 41.82
N GLU A 404 13.92 57.90 42.58
CA GLU A 404 14.12 58.06 44.02
C GLU A 404 15.14 59.16 44.34
N GLU A 405 16.26 59.23 43.61
CA GLU A 405 17.21 60.33 43.75
C GLU A 405 16.60 61.69 43.39
N GLU A 406 15.79 61.73 42.34
CA GLU A 406 15.08 62.95 41.93
C GLU A 406 14.07 63.39 42.99
N ARG A 407 13.31 62.45 43.57
CA ARG A 407 12.43 62.73 44.71
C ARG A 407 13.18 63.28 45.91
N LYS A 408 14.33 62.69 46.27
CA LYS A 408 15.18 63.19 47.37
C LYS A 408 15.72 64.59 47.07
N LYS A 409 16.07 64.90 45.81
CA LYS A 409 16.49 66.25 45.40
C LYS A 409 15.35 67.25 45.49
N GLN A 410 14.15 66.89 45.01
CA GLN A 410 12.96 67.74 45.11
C GLN A 410 12.56 67.98 46.57
N GLU A 411 12.62 66.97 47.43
CA GLU A 411 12.32 67.09 48.86
C GLU A 411 13.30 68.03 49.57
N LYS A 412 14.61 67.92 49.27
CA LYS A 412 15.63 68.85 49.79
C LYS A 412 15.38 70.29 49.34
N LEU A 413 15.04 70.49 48.06
CA LEU A 413 14.71 71.81 47.53
C LEU A 413 13.45 72.38 48.19
N ALA A 414 12.41 71.56 48.37
CA ALA A 414 11.19 71.95 49.06
C ALA A 414 11.44 72.27 50.55
N GLU A 415 12.30 71.53 51.24
CA GLU A 415 12.69 71.82 52.62
C GLU A 415 13.48 73.13 52.72
N GLU A 416 14.40 73.37 51.79
CA GLU A 416 15.15 74.63 51.71
C GLU A 416 14.22 75.81 51.41
N GLU A 417 13.23 75.62 50.53
CA GLU A 417 12.19 76.62 50.24
C GLU A 417 11.29 76.87 51.45
N ARG A 418 10.90 75.83 52.19
CA ARG A 418 10.16 75.98 53.46
C ARG A 418 10.97 76.75 54.50
N LYS A 419 12.27 76.48 54.64
CA LYS A 419 13.17 77.25 55.53
C LYS A 419 13.32 78.70 55.08
N LYS A 420 13.34 78.97 53.77
CA LYS A 420 13.34 80.35 53.23
C LYS A 420 12.01 81.05 53.50
N GLN A 421 10.88 80.38 53.28
CA GLN A 421 9.56 80.91 53.58
C GLN A 421 9.35 81.13 55.08
N GLU A 422 9.87 80.26 55.93
CA GLU A 422 9.83 80.40 57.39
C GLU A 422 10.67 81.58 57.87
N LYS A 423 11.88 81.76 57.33
CA LYS A 423 12.70 82.96 57.58
C LYS A 423 12.02 84.24 57.11
N LEU A 424 11.42 84.22 55.92
CA LEU A 424 10.65 85.36 55.41
C LEU A 424 9.40 85.62 56.25
N ALA A 425 8.73 84.59 56.75
CA ALA A 425 7.57 84.72 57.63
C ALA A 425 7.96 85.20 59.03
N GLU A 426 9.12 84.82 59.56
CA GLU A 426 9.68 85.41 60.79
C GLU A 426 10.10 86.86 60.58
N GLU A 427 10.72 87.20 59.44
CA GLU A 427 11.04 88.57 59.09
C GLU A 427 9.78 89.41 58.86
N GLU A 428 8.74 88.85 58.24
CA GLU A 428 7.44 89.50 58.07
C GLU A 428 6.71 89.63 59.42
N LYS A 429 6.78 88.63 60.31
CA LYS A 429 6.27 88.74 61.69
C LYS A 429 7.05 89.78 62.50
N ALA A 430 8.36 89.90 62.31
CA ALA A 430 9.18 90.94 62.93
C ALA A 430 8.83 92.33 62.37
N LYS A 431 8.60 92.45 61.05
CA LYS A 431 8.11 93.67 60.42
C LYS A 431 6.70 94.02 60.85
N ARG A 432 5.79 93.05 60.97
CA ARG A 432 4.42 93.25 61.51
C ARG A 432 4.41 93.53 63.00
N ALA A 433 5.37 93.03 63.77
CA ALA A 433 5.55 93.40 65.18
C ALA A 433 6.11 94.82 65.32
N ALA A 434 7.06 95.20 64.47
CA ALA A 434 7.57 96.57 64.38
C ALA A 434 6.51 97.56 63.86
N GLU A 435 5.69 97.15 62.89
CA GLU A 435 4.56 97.92 62.36
C GLU A 435 3.42 97.99 63.35
N LYS A 436 3.11 96.91 64.09
CA LYS A 436 2.16 96.96 65.23
C LYS A 436 2.66 97.84 66.36
N ALA A 437 3.95 97.87 66.66
CA ALA A 437 4.53 98.82 67.61
C ALA A 437 4.46 100.26 67.10
N ARG A 438 4.62 100.48 65.77
CA ARG A 438 4.43 101.78 65.13
C ARG A 438 2.95 102.21 65.10
N LEU A 439 2.04 101.28 64.85
CA LEU A 439 0.59 101.49 64.86
C LEU A 439 0.02 101.59 66.29
N GLU A 440 0.62 100.99 67.32
CA GLU A 440 0.29 101.23 68.73
C GLU A 440 0.79 102.61 69.19
N ALA A 441 1.96 103.05 68.73
CA ALA A 441 2.41 104.43 68.92
C ALA A 441 1.52 105.44 68.16
N GLU A 442 1.01 105.09 66.98
CA GLU A 442 0.12 105.93 66.19
C GLU A 442 -1.35 105.88 66.65
N ARG A 443 -1.81 104.77 67.27
CA ARG A 443 -3.15 104.61 67.88
C ARG A 443 -3.31 105.37 69.20
N LEU A 444 -2.22 105.69 69.89
CA LEU A 444 -2.24 106.59 71.05
C LEU A 444 -2.33 108.08 70.66
N VAL A 445 -2.01 108.44 69.41
CA VAL A 445 -2.01 109.83 68.89
C VAL A 445 -3.24 110.14 68.01
N LYS A 446 -3.89 109.12 67.45
CA LYS A 446 -5.20 109.23 66.78
C LYS A 446 -6.26 108.52 67.65
N GLU A 447 -6.40 108.91 68.90
CA GLU A 447 -7.47 109.83 69.34
C GLU A 447 -8.80 109.66 68.58
N LYS A 448 -9.89 109.63 69.35
CA LYS A 448 -11.07 110.46 69.07
C LYS A 448 -11.49 110.55 67.59
N ALA A 449 -11.99 109.48 66.99
CA ALA A 449 -12.89 109.62 65.84
C ALA A 449 -13.79 108.40 65.67
N LYS A 450 -15.08 108.67 65.61
CA LYS A 450 -16.22 107.76 65.66
C LYS A 450 -16.57 107.15 64.28
N LYS A 451 -17.28 106.01 64.37
CA LYS A 451 -18.50 105.63 63.61
C LYS A 451 -18.40 105.03 62.19
N ASN A 452 -19.01 103.83 62.10
CA ASN A 452 -20.06 103.38 61.16
C ASN A 452 -19.72 102.72 59.80
N LYS A 453 -20.29 101.50 59.66
CA LYS A 453 -21.09 100.90 58.55
C LYS A 453 -20.48 100.57 57.16
N ARG A 454 -20.59 99.25 56.86
CA ARG A 454 -21.24 98.57 55.70
C ARG A 454 -20.57 98.46 54.32
N ASP A 455 -20.77 97.24 53.80
CA ASP A 455 -21.06 96.76 52.43
C ASP A 455 -20.01 96.85 51.31
N GLY A 456 -19.89 95.73 50.57
CA GLY A 456 -19.86 95.81 49.10
C GLY A 456 -18.70 95.14 48.34
N SER A 457 -19.06 94.06 47.65
CA SER A 457 -18.73 93.77 46.24
C SER A 457 -17.32 93.32 45.81
N SER A 458 -17.30 92.08 45.29
CA SER A 458 -16.60 91.56 44.07
C SER A 458 -16.26 92.62 43.01
N PRO A 459 -15.34 92.42 42.01
CA PRO A 459 -15.28 91.23 41.12
C PRO A 459 -13.93 90.93 40.43
N ALA A 460 -14.01 90.05 39.41
CA ALA A 460 -13.27 90.13 38.14
C ALA A 460 -11.80 89.62 38.11
N LEU A 461 -11.23 89.06 37.04
CA LEU A 461 -11.60 88.86 35.63
C LEU A 461 -10.40 88.17 34.93
N MET A 462 -10.64 87.57 33.75
CA MET A 462 -9.69 87.38 32.64
C MET A 462 -8.54 86.36 32.86
N HIS A 463 -8.07 85.56 31.90
CA HIS A 463 -8.29 85.45 30.46
C HIS A 463 -7.69 84.10 29.99
N GLY A 464 -8.29 83.46 28.97
CA GLY A 464 -7.60 82.50 28.07
C GLY A 464 -6.63 83.24 27.13
N PRO A 465 -6.32 82.80 25.90
CA PRO A 465 -7.05 81.82 25.08
C PRO A 465 -6.18 81.02 24.03
N ILE A 466 -6.85 80.24 23.16
CA ILE A 466 -6.66 80.26 21.68
C ILE A 466 -5.46 79.54 20.99
N LEU A 467 -5.80 78.85 19.88
CA LEU A 467 -4.99 78.52 18.67
C LEU A 467 -3.98 77.33 18.79
N LEU A 468 -4.00 76.23 18.01
CA LEU A 468 -4.24 76.04 16.56
C LEU A 468 -4.28 74.53 16.20
N LEU A 469 -5.06 74.20 15.14
CA LEU A 469 -4.74 73.28 14.02
C LEU A 469 -4.52 71.77 14.33
N LEU A 470 -4.90 70.79 13.52
CA LEU A 470 -5.64 70.63 12.27
C LEU A 470 -5.55 69.11 11.96
N LEU A 471 -6.51 68.55 11.21
CA LEU A 471 -6.47 67.27 10.48
C LEU A 471 -6.84 66.01 11.28
N CYS A 472 -8.09 65.53 11.12
CA CYS A 472 -8.57 64.67 10.02
C CYS A 472 -8.20 63.21 10.29
N VAL A 473 -9.16 62.36 10.68
CA VAL A 473 -10.15 61.75 9.77
C VAL A 473 -9.45 61.08 8.60
N LEU A 474 -9.29 59.76 8.68
CA LEU A 474 -9.26 58.74 7.62
C LEU A 474 -8.70 57.47 8.31
N GLY A 475 -9.38 56.36 8.44
CA GLY A 475 -10.61 55.86 7.84
C GLY A 475 -10.54 54.33 7.93
N CYS A 476 -11.71 53.69 8.05
CA CYS A 476 -12.08 52.45 7.36
C CYS A 476 -11.16 51.22 7.59
N THR A 477 -11.59 50.09 8.15
CA THR A 477 -12.79 49.32 7.76
C THR A 477 -13.13 48.26 8.81
N LEU A 478 -14.34 48.34 9.34
CA LEU A 478 -15.19 47.17 9.57
C LEU A 478 -15.58 46.58 8.20
N VAL A 479 -15.97 45.30 8.18
CA VAL A 479 -16.47 44.44 7.08
C VAL A 479 -15.40 43.55 6.41
N CYS A 480 -15.19 42.37 7.01
CA CYS A 480 -15.63 41.09 6.45
C CYS A 480 -15.64 40.04 7.57
#